data_AF-A0A7C3ZDJ4-F1
#
_entry.id   AF-A0A7C3ZDJ4-F1
#
_cell.length_a   1.000
_cell.length_b   1.000
_cell.length_c   1.000
_cell.angle_alpha   90.00
_cell.angle_beta   90.00
_cell.angle_gamma   90.00
#
_symmetry.space_group_name_H-M   'P 1'
#
loop_
_entity.id
_entity.type
_entity.pdbx_description
1 polymer ?
#
loop_
_entity_poly.entity_id
_entity_poly.type
_entity_poly.pdbx_seq_one_letter_code
_entity_poly.pdbx_strand_id
1 'polypeptide(L)' 'MVELSIGAGMALVGAGIAIAGGAIGTGLAQSAIGGAIIGVLAEKPEEAGKMLIWLVIPETLVIFGFVVAMLATLKVG' A
#
# COMPACT_ATOMS: atom_id res chain seq x y z
N MET A 1 -9.41 32.42 -1.28
CA MET A 1 -8.35 31.68 -0.55
C MET A 1 -9.08 30.71 0.36
N VAL A 2 -8.93 29.40 0.20
CA VAL A 2 -9.60 28.43 1.08
C VAL A 2 -8.96 28.59 2.45
N GLU A 3 -9.75 28.97 3.45
CA GLU A 3 -9.29 29.09 4.82
C GLU A 3 -9.21 27.68 5.40
N LEU A 4 -8.01 27.08 5.37
CA LEU A 4 -7.79 25.73 5.88
C LEU A 4 -7.78 25.79 7.41
N SER A 5 -8.78 25.20 8.06
CA SER A 5 -8.75 25.05 9.51
C SER A 5 -7.54 24.20 9.92
N ILE A 6 -7.02 24.42 11.13
CA ILE A 6 -5.93 23.59 11.68
C ILE A 6 -6.33 22.11 11.68
N GLY A 7 -7.60 21.81 11.98
CA GLY A 7 -8.14 20.44 11.93
C GLY A 7 -8.09 19.84 10.53
N ALA A 8 -8.45 20.61 9.51
CA ALA A 8 -8.33 20.21 8.10
C ALA A 8 -6.86 19.95 7.71
N GLY A 9 -5.94 20.83 8.09
CA GLY A 9 -4.51 20.65 7.84
C GLY A 9 -3.95 19.38 8.49
N MET A 10 -4.31 19.11 9.75
CA MET A 10 -3.90 17.90 10.45
C MET A 10 -4.45 16.62 9.80
N ALA A 11 -5.71 16.64 9.35
CA ALA A 11 -6.32 15.50 8.66
C ALA A 11 -5.60 15.16 7.34
N LEU A 12 -5.15 16.17 6.57
CA LEU A 12 -4.37 15.96 5.35
C LEU A 12 -2.98 15.37 5.63
N VAL A 13 -2.31 15.82 6.70
CA VAL A 13 -1.03 15.22 7.13
C VAL A 13 -1.24 13.75 7.54
N GLY A 14 -2.29 13.47 8.31
CA GLY A 14 -2.65 12.09 8.70
C GLY A 14 -2.93 11.20 7.50
N ALA A 15 -3.63 11.71 6.48
CA ALA A 15 -3.86 11.01 5.22
C ALA A 15 -2.55 10.64 4.50
N GLY A 16 -1.59 11.58 4.45
CA GLY A 16 -0.26 11.31 3.89
C GLY A 16 0.49 10.21 4.64
N ILE A 17 0.46 10.24 5.97
CA ILE A 17 1.11 9.22 6.82
C ILE A 17 0.47 7.84 6.58
N ALA A 18 -0.86 7.76 6.47
CA ALA A 18 -1.57 6.51 6.24
C ALA A 18 -1.15 5.83 4.92
N ILE A 19 -1.09 6.59 3.82
CA ILE A 19 -0.62 6.05 2.52
C ILE A 19 0.85 5.67 2.59
N ALA A 20 1.70 6.54 3.14
CA ALA A 20 3.13 6.29 3.22
C ALA A 20 3.45 5.01 4.02
N GLY A 21 2.80 4.83 5.18
CA GLY A 21 2.94 3.62 6.00
C GLY A 21 2.48 2.36 5.26
N GLY A 22 1.33 2.41 4.60
CA GLY A 22 0.81 1.30 3.79
C GLY A 22 1.75 0.93 2.62
N ALA A 23 2.25 1.93 1.90
CA ALA A 23 3.17 1.74 0.77
C ALA A 23 4.52 1.16 1.22
N ILE A 24 5.11 1.67 2.30
CA ILE A 24 6.37 1.16 2.85
C ILE A 24 6.20 -0.29 3.32
N GLY A 25 5.12 -0.59 4.06
CA GLY A 25 4.82 -1.95 4.51
C GLY A 25 4.63 -2.93 3.36
N THR A 26 3.92 -2.50 2.31
CA THR A 26 3.72 -3.29 1.08
C THR A 26 5.05 -3.60 0.40
N GLY A 27 5.88 -2.58 0.16
CA GLY A 27 7.18 -2.75 -0.49
C GLY A 27 8.14 -3.65 0.30
N LEU A 28 8.16 -3.53 1.62
CA LEU A 28 8.98 -4.41 2.49
C LEU A 28 8.52 -5.86 2.38
N ALA A 29 7.22 -6.13 2.45
CA ALA A 29 6.68 -7.47 2.30
C ALA A 29 6.95 -8.05 0.90
N GLN A 30 6.73 -7.26 -0.15
CA GLN A 30 6.98 -7.68 -1.53
C GLN A 30 8.46 -7.90 -1.83
N SER A 31 9.38 -7.21 -1.16
CA SER A 31 10.82 -7.44 -1.35
C SER A 31 11.22 -8.87 -0.98
N ALA A 32 10.68 -9.41 0.11
CA ALA A 32 10.94 -10.77 0.55
C ALA A 32 10.19 -11.81 -0.30
N ILE A 33 8.91 -11.55 -0.59
CA ILE A 33 8.08 -12.44 -1.40
C ILE A 33 8.61 -12.56 -2.82
N GLY A 34 8.99 -11.43 -3.45
CA GLY A 34 9.55 -11.42 -4.80
C GLY A 34 10.83 -12.24 -4.91
N GLY A 35 11.73 -12.14 -3.92
CA GLY A 35 12.94 -12.97 -3.86
C GLY A 35 12.63 -14.48 -3.83
N ALA A 36 11.64 -14.88 -3.02
CA ALA A 36 11.20 -16.27 -2.96
C ALA A 36 10.56 -16.75 -4.28
N ILE A 37 9.72 -15.91 -4.92
CA ILE A 37 9.07 -16.21 -6.19
C ILE A 37 10.11 -16.51 -7.27
N ILE A 38 11.14 -15.67 -7.43
CA ILE A 38 12.16 -15.88 -8.46
C ILE A 38 12.90 -17.20 -8.24
N GLY A 39 13.16 -17.57 -6.99
CA GLY A 39 13.75 -18.89 -6.67
C GLY A 39 12.88 -20.05 -7.15
N VAL A 40 11.56 -19.98 -6.94
CA VAL A 40 10.64 -21.02 -7.42
C VAL A 40 10.56 -21.06 -8.94
N LEU A 41 10.49 -19.89 -9.60
CA LEU A 41 10.39 -19.80 -11.05
C LEU A 41 11.66 -20.23 -11.79
N ALA A 42 12.81 -20.21 -11.12
CA ALA A 42 14.05 -20.75 -11.67
C ALA A 42 13.97 -22.27 -11.89
N GLU A 43 13.22 -22.99 -11.03
CA GLU A 43 13.02 -24.45 -11.15
C GLU A 43 11.71 -24.83 -11.85
N LYS A 44 10.65 -24.03 -11.66
CA LYS A 44 9.28 -24.30 -12.11
C LYS A 44 8.65 -23.07 -12.77
N PRO A 45 9.08 -22.69 -13.99
CA PRO A 45 8.60 -21.48 -14.67
C PRO A 45 7.08 -21.50 -14.95
N GLU A 46 6.49 -22.68 -15.11
CA GLU A 46 5.06 -22.87 -15.32
C GLU A 46 4.18 -22.43 -14.13
N GLU A 47 4.77 -22.27 -12.93
CA GLU A 47 4.05 -21.84 -11.72
C GLU A 47 3.88 -20.31 -11.62
N ALA A 48 4.38 -19.53 -12.60
CA ALA A 48 4.34 -18.06 -12.59
C ALA A 48 2.96 -17.46 -12.25
N GLY A 49 1.89 -17.99 -12.84
CA GLY A 49 0.53 -17.51 -12.57
C GLY A 49 0.09 -17.70 -11.11
N LYS A 50 0.46 -18.84 -10.49
CA LYS A 50 0.17 -19.11 -9.07
C LYS A 50 1.04 -18.27 -8.14
N MET A 51 2.30 -18.04 -8.52
CA MET A 51 3.21 -17.20 -7.75
C MET A 51 2.75 -15.74 -7.68
N LEU A 52 2.09 -15.24 -8.73
CA LEU A 52 1.53 -13.89 -8.76
C LEU A 52 0.51 -13.64 -7.64
N ILE A 53 -0.24 -14.67 -7.23
CA ILE A 53 -1.23 -14.58 -6.14
C ILE A 53 -0.54 -14.20 -4.83
N TRP A 54 0.63 -14.77 -4.56
CA TRP A 54 1.42 -14.45 -3.38
C TRP A 54 1.95 -13.02 -3.39
N LEU A 55 2.30 -12.48 -4.57
CA LEU A 55 2.76 -11.10 -4.72
C LEU A 55 1.65 -10.06 -4.48
N VAL A 56 0.40 -10.43 -4.77
CA VAL A 56 -0.78 -9.55 -4.62
C VAL A 56 -1.29 -9.46 -3.18
N ILE A 57 -1.05 -10.47 -2.33
CA ILE A 57 -1.53 -10.43 -0.93
C ILE A 57 -1.05 -9.16 -0.18
N PRO A 58 0.25 -8.78 -0.26
CA PRO A 58 0.74 -7.53 0.34
C PRO A 58 0.08 -6.25 -0.17
N GLU A 59 -0.46 -6.20 -1.39
CA GLU A 59 -1.12 -4.99 -1.95
C GLU A 59 -2.31 -4.53 -1.09
N THR A 60 -2.89 -5.44 -0.30
CA THR A 60 -3.92 -5.10 0.68
C THR A 60 -3.47 -4.06 1.71
N LEU A 61 -2.17 -4.03 2.06
CA LEU A 61 -1.62 -3.08 3.03
C LEU A 61 -1.67 -1.64 2.51
N VAL A 62 -1.23 -1.40 1.26
CA VAL A 62 -1.32 -0.08 0.65
C VAL A 62 -2.78 0.31 0.36
N ILE A 63 -3.64 -0.64 0.01
CA ILE A 63 -5.08 -0.38 -0.14
C ILE A 63 -5.70 0.10 1.17
N PHE A 64 -5.36 -0.49 2.32
CA PHE A 64 -5.85 -0.01 3.62
C PHE A 64 -5.37 1.40 3.92
N GLY A 65 -4.09 1.71 3.68
CA GLY A 65 -3.55 3.06 3.84
C GLY A 65 -4.25 4.09 2.93
N PHE A 66 -4.52 3.69 1.69
CA PHE A 66 -5.25 4.50 0.71
C PHE A 66 -6.70 4.75 1.12
N VAL A 67 -7.44 3.74 1.57
CA VAL A 67 -8.83 3.89 2.04
C VAL A 67 -8.90 4.84 3.22
N VAL A 68 -8.00 4.69 4.21
CA VAL A 68 -7.95 5.59 5.38
C VAL A 68 -7.69 7.04 4.95
N ALA A 69 -6.74 7.25 4.04
CA ALA A 69 -6.43 8.57 3.53
C ALA A 69 -7.60 9.19 2.76
N MET A 70 -8.29 8.40 1.93
CA MET A 70 -9.48 8.85 1.23
C MET A 70 -10.59 9.25 2.20
N LEU A 71 -10.85 8.45 3.24
CA LEU A 71 -11.84 8.78 4.26
C LEU A 71 -11.48 10.05 5.05
N ALA A 72 -10.19 10.27 5.30
CA ALA A 72 -9.71 11.48 5.96
C ALA A 72 -9.88 12.72 5.07
N THR A 73 -9.56 12.64 3.79
CA THR A 73 -9.66 13.77 2.85
C THR A 73 -11.11 14.10 2.48
N LEU A 74 -11.99 13.11 2.35
CA LEU A 74 -13.42 13.31 2.08
C LEU A 74 -14.14 14.11 3.17
N LYS A 75 -13.66 14.05 4.42
CA LYS A 75 -14.23 14.80 5.55
C LYS A 75 -13.72 16.24 5.67
N VAL A 76 -12.68 16.59 4.89
CA VAL A 76 -12.02 17.90 4.93
C VAL A 76 -12.60 18.87 3.89
N GLY A 77 -13.36 18.35 2.92
CA GLY A 77 -14.08 19.12 1.90
C GLY A 77 -15.40 19.73 2.38
#